data_AF-A0AAV5R5R1-F1
#
_entry.id   AF-A0AAV5R5R1-F1
#
_cell.length_a   1.000
_cell.length_b   1.000
_cell.length_c   1.000
_cell.angle_alpha   90.00
_cell.angle_beta   90.00
_cell.angle_gamma   90.00
#
_symmetry.space_group_name_H-M   'P 1'
#
loop_
_entity.id
_entity.type
_entity.pdbx_description
1 polymer ?
#
loop_
_entity_poly.entity_id
_entity_poly.type
_entity_poly.pdbx_seq_one_letter_code
_entity_poly.pdbx_strand_id
1 'polypeptide(L)'
;MKPSNLKLWKYMNPRIVHLNPINTPLPTSYRYERVNKFRHKASSRINILKNIIPKEFEISDDLLFICSYFKDDINLIRKDVELVKVEQGRILELGENLLNLRLYNVLLFNNNNNNNDDDNNVMNKLDSIDPRKYNTWQIRYKFINQFNEILDSKDLLSKISFNNYQLTIKLEQSSRDKILFMIIGIIYCQFGNLKSNKFIDNWIIRGRWSNEIYKHKGLMEIYTDLKLKKLF
;
A
#
# COMPACT_ATOMS: atom_id res chain seq x y z
N MET A 1 2.11 52.88 45.17
CA MET A 1 0.76 52.27 45.22
C MET A 1 0.63 51.30 44.06
N LYS A 2 0.51 49.99 44.32
CA LYS A 2 0.17 48.98 43.30
C LYS A 2 -1.34 48.72 43.38
N PRO A 3 -2.09 48.69 42.26
CA PRO A 3 -3.47 48.26 42.32
C PRO A 3 -3.53 46.74 42.55
N SER A 4 -4.36 46.36 43.51
CA SER A 4 -4.63 44.98 43.94
C SER A 4 -5.33 44.18 42.84
N ASN A 5 -4.70 43.09 42.39
CA ASN A 5 -5.24 42.07 41.47
C ASN A 5 -6.32 41.19 42.12
N LEU A 6 -7.38 41.78 42.68
CA LEU A 6 -8.50 41.04 43.25
C LEU A 6 -9.80 41.77 42.95
N LYS A 7 -10.47 41.39 41.86
CA LYS A 7 -11.96 41.46 41.71
C LYS A 7 -12.54 40.94 40.39
N LEU A 8 -11.79 40.25 39.52
CA LEU A 8 -12.38 39.71 38.27
C LEU A 8 -13.14 38.38 38.45
N TRP A 9 -12.90 37.64 39.53
CA TRP A 9 -13.50 36.31 39.75
C TRP A 9 -14.96 36.34 40.27
N LYS A 10 -15.47 37.49 40.73
CA LYS A 10 -16.85 37.61 41.26
C LYS A 10 -17.94 37.71 40.19
N TYR A 11 -17.57 37.97 38.94
CA TYR A 11 -18.52 38.18 37.84
C TYR A 11 -18.49 37.08 36.77
N MET A 12 -17.63 36.08 36.94
CA MET A 12 -17.62 34.91 36.06
C MET A 12 -18.30 33.75 36.78
N ASN A 13 -19.58 33.52 36.47
CA ASN A 13 -20.19 32.23 36.78
C ASN A 13 -19.36 31.15 36.09
N PRO A 14 -18.76 30.19 36.82
CA PRO A 14 -18.08 29.08 36.20
C PRO A 14 -19.12 28.31 35.37
N ARG A 15 -19.04 28.46 34.05
CA ARG A 15 -19.78 27.60 33.13
C ARG A 15 -18.98 26.32 32.99
N ILE A 16 -19.63 25.18 33.21
CA ILE A 16 -19.12 23.91 32.70
C ILE A 16 -19.14 24.05 31.18
N VAL A 17 -17.99 24.37 30.59
CA VAL A 17 -17.82 24.24 29.16
C VAL A 17 -17.85 22.74 28.91
N HIS A 18 -18.89 22.24 28.25
CA HIS A 18 -18.80 20.95 27.60
C HIS A 18 -17.68 21.08 26.56
N LEU A 19 -16.45 20.75 26.98
CA LEU A 19 -15.40 20.43 26.05
C LEU A 19 -15.97 19.28 25.24
N ASN A 20 -16.32 19.55 23.97
CA ASN A 20 -16.65 18.49 23.03
C ASN A 20 -15.58 17.43 23.24
N PRO A 21 -15.94 16.19 23.60
CA PRO A 21 -14.93 15.17 23.80
C PRO A 21 -14.11 15.17 22.52
N ILE A 22 -12.82 15.44 22.66
CA ILE A 22 -11.88 15.22 21.57
C ILE A 22 -12.00 13.71 21.37
N ASN A 23 -12.85 13.31 20.42
CA ASN A 23 -13.07 11.93 20.05
C ASN A 23 -11.81 11.47 19.33
N THR A 24 -10.70 11.35 20.06
CA THR A 24 -9.52 10.66 19.56
C THR A 24 -9.98 9.26 19.21
N PRO A 25 -9.90 8.88 17.92
CA PRO A 25 -10.33 7.56 17.51
C PRO A 25 -9.52 6.53 18.29
N LEU A 26 -10.20 5.53 18.84
CA LEU A 26 -9.57 4.43 19.58
C LEU A 26 -8.42 3.81 18.77
N PRO A 27 -7.33 3.36 19.43
CA PRO A 27 -6.22 2.68 18.78
C PRO A 27 -6.69 1.52 17.90
N THR A 28 -6.01 1.31 16.77
CA THR A 28 -6.40 0.29 15.78
C THR A 28 -6.39 -1.12 16.35
N SER A 29 -5.35 -1.46 17.12
CA SER A 29 -5.25 -2.73 17.86
C SER A 29 -6.46 -2.94 18.79
N TYR A 30 -6.77 -1.93 19.61
CA TYR A 30 -7.94 -1.96 20.50
C TYR A 30 -9.26 -2.15 19.72
N ARG A 31 -9.43 -1.46 18.59
CA ARG A 31 -10.62 -1.62 17.75
C ARG A 31 -10.70 -3.01 17.13
N TYR A 32 -9.58 -3.59 16.72
CA TYR A 32 -9.52 -4.95 16.20
C TYR A 32 -9.96 -5.97 17.26
N GLU A 33 -9.50 -5.79 18.49
CA GLU A 33 -9.84 -6.68 19.61
C GLU A 33 -11.26 -6.47 20.15
N ARG A 34 -11.80 -5.25 20.16
CA ARG A 34 -13.02 -4.93 20.90
C ARG A 34 -14.23 -4.54 20.05
N VAL A 35 -14.02 -4.21 18.77
CA VAL A 35 -15.10 -3.72 17.90
C VAL A 35 -15.36 -4.72 16.77
N ASN A 36 -16.37 -5.58 16.93
CA ASN A 36 -16.73 -6.63 15.96
C ASN A 36 -16.84 -6.11 14.52
N LYS A 37 -17.50 -4.96 14.34
CA LYS A 37 -17.66 -4.32 13.03
C LYS A 37 -16.31 -3.92 12.40
N PHE A 38 -15.36 -3.49 13.23
CA PHE A 38 -14.02 -3.13 12.78
C PHE A 38 -13.21 -4.39 12.46
N ARG A 39 -13.24 -5.39 13.35
CA ARG A 39 -12.58 -6.68 13.15
C ARG A 39 -13.03 -7.34 11.85
N HIS A 40 -14.34 -7.42 11.61
CA HIS A 40 -14.88 -7.98 10.38
C HIS A 40 -14.35 -7.24 9.14
N LYS A 41 -14.36 -5.89 9.15
CA LYS A 41 -13.76 -5.10 8.06
C LYS A 41 -12.28 -5.39 7.86
N ALA A 42 -11.53 -5.51 8.94
CA ALA A 42 -10.11 -5.78 8.89
C ALA A 42 -9.82 -7.19 8.32
N SER A 43 -10.50 -8.22 8.82
CA SER A 43 -10.38 -9.59 8.30
C SER A 43 -10.76 -9.69 6.83
N SER A 44 -11.81 -8.98 6.39
CA SER A 44 -12.16 -8.93 4.97
C SER A 44 -11.07 -8.28 4.13
N ARG A 45 -10.43 -7.20 4.61
CA ARG A 45 -9.31 -6.55 3.90
C ARG A 45 -8.06 -7.44 3.84
N ILE A 46 -7.75 -8.16 4.91
CA ILE A 46 -6.68 -9.17 4.93
C ILE A 46 -6.96 -10.24 3.88
N ASN A 47 -8.20 -10.75 3.80
CA ASN A 47 -8.59 -11.75 2.81
C ASN A 47 -8.48 -11.24 1.37
N ILE A 48 -8.78 -9.95 1.13
CA ILE A 48 -8.52 -9.33 -0.17
C ILE A 48 -7.03 -9.42 -0.50
N LEU A 49 -6.15 -9.01 0.41
CA LEU A 49 -4.70 -9.05 0.17
C LEU A 49 -4.18 -10.48 -0.03
N LYS A 50 -4.69 -11.47 0.71
CA LYS A 50 -4.37 -12.89 0.51
C LYS A 50 -4.74 -13.39 -0.89
N ASN A 51 -5.87 -12.94 -1.43
CA ASN A 51 -6.30 -13.31 -2.78
C ASN A 51 -5.51 -12.59 -3.88
N ILE A 52 -4.87 -11.47 -3.55
CA ILE A 52 -4.07 -10.68 -4.49
C ILE A 52 -2.66 -11.26 -4.59
N ILE A 53 -2.03 -11.55 -3.45
CA ILE A 53 -0.64 -11.99 -3.39
C ILE A 53 -0.54 -13.45 -3.84
N PRO A 54 0.37 -13.79 -4.78
CA PRO A 54 0.58 -15.17 -5.21
C PRO A 54 0.97 -16.08 -4.04
N LYS A 55 0.54 -17.35 -4.08
CA LYS A 55 0.75 -18.32 -3.00
C LYS A 55 2.22 -18.50 -2.65
N GLU A 56 3.12 -18.39 -3.62
CA GLU A 56 4.57 -18.51 -3.41
C GLU A 56 5.19 -17.36 -2.57
N PHE A 57 4.42 -16.30 -2.31
CA PHE A 57 4.79 -15.14 -1.50
C PHE A 57 3.83 -14.94 -0.31
N GLU A 58 3.29 -16.02 0.24
CA GLU A 58 2.32 -15.94 1.34
C GLU A 58 2.86 -15.17 2.57
N ILE A 59 2.05 -14.23 3.06
CA ILE A 59 2.35 -13.34 4.18
C ILE A 59 1.35 -13.62 5.31
N SER A 60 1.79 -13.56 6.57
CA SER A 60 0.92 -13.74 7.73
C SER A 60 -0.17 -12.67 7.84
N ASP A 61 -1.29 -13.02 8.46
CA ASP A 61 -2.43 -12.13 8.68
C ASP A 61 -2.05 -10.85 9.44
N ASP A 62 -1.12 -10.96 10.39
CA ASP A 62 -0.63 -9.82 11.17
C ASP A 62 0.10 -8.80 10.29
N LEU A 63 0.95 -9.27 9.39
CA LEU A 63 1.66 -8.41 8.44
C LEU A 63 0.71 -7.83 7.38
N LEU A 64 -0.29 -8.60 6.94
CA LEU A 64 -1.34 -8.12 6.02
C LEU A 64 -2.29 -7.12 6.67
N PHE A 65 -2.52 -7.23 7.98
CA PHE A 65 -3.24 -6.24 8.76
C PHE A 65 -2.49 -4.90 8.73
N ILE A 66 -1.18 -4.92 8.97
CA ILE A 66 -0.31 -3.74 8.89
C ILE A 66 -0.31 -3.13 7.48
N CYS A 67 -0.32 -3.95 6.42
CA CYS A 67 -0.50 -3.48 5.05
C CYS A 67 -1.80 -2.70 4.85
N SER A 68 -2.87 -3.09 5.54
CA SER A 68 -4.19 -2.47 5.39
C SER A 68 -4.38 -1.25 6.29
N TYR A 69 -3.68 -1.20 7.42
CA TYR A 69 -3.84 -0.19 8.46
C TYR A 69 -2.49 0.43 8.85
N PHE A 70 -2.18 1.56 8.22
CA PHE A 70 -0.92 2.29 8.37
C PHE A 70 -0.82 3.09 9.67
N LYS A 71 -0.72 2.42 10.82
CA LYS A 71 -0.69 3.09 12.13
C LYS A 71 0.31 2.55 13.15
N ASP A 72 0.69 1.29 13.03
CA ASP A 72 1.53 0.62 14.03
C ASP A 72 2.87 0.20 13.40
N ASP A 73 3.95 0.29 14.18
CA ASP A 73 5.27 -0.21 13.78
C ASP A 73 5.24 -1.73 13.57
N ILE A 74 6.15 -2.22 12.72
CA ILE A 74 6.23 -3.62 12.33
C ILE A 74 7.19 -4.34 13.26
N ASN A 75 6.72 -5.41 13.91
CA ASN A 75 7.60 -6.31 14.64
C ASN A 75 8.09 -7.40 13.68
N LEU A 76 9.39 -7.40 13.38
CA LEU A 76 10.06 -8.45 12.62
C LEU A 76 10.81 -9.38 13.58
N ILE A 77 10.76 -10.68 13.31
CA ILE A 77 11.51 -11.67 14.08
C ILE A 77 12.77 -12.01 13.29
N ARG A 78 13.95 -11.70 13.84
CA ARG A 78 15.22 -12.18 13.26
C ARG A 78 15.34 -13.68 13.51
N LYS A 79 16.06 -14.41 12.65
CA LYS A 79 16.33 -15.84 12.82
C LYS A 79 16.93 -16.20 14.20
N ASP A 80 17.53 -15.22 14.88
CA ASP A 80 18.13 -15.35 16.21
C ASP A 80 17.18 -14.97 17.37
N VAL A 81 15.85 -14.99 17.13
CA VAL A 81 14.77 -14.80 18.14
C VAL A 81 14.66 -13.39 18.73
N GLU A 82 15.55 -12.45 18.38
CA GLU A 82 15.36 -11.05 18.72
C GLU A 82 14.21 -10.43 17.90
N LEU A 83 13.22 -9.90 18.63
CA LEU A 83 12.15 -9.11 18.06
C LEU A 83 12.67 -7.72 17.74
N VAL A 84 12.77 -7.41 16.45
CA VAL A 84 13.21 -6.12 15.95
C VAL A 84 11.98 -5.31 15.59
N LYS A 85 11.78 -4.21 16.31
CA LYS A 85 10.75 -3.23 15.99
C LYS A 85 11.24 -2.32 14.87
N VAL A 86 10.54 -2.32 13.75
CA VAL A 86 10.87 -1.52 12.57
C VAL A 86 9.73 -0.55 12.29
N GLU A 87 10.07 0.72 12.14
CA GLU A 87 9.12 1.76 11.78
C GLU A 87 8.44 1.43 10.45
N GLN A 88 7.12 1.54 10.42
CA GLN A 88 6.35 1.26 9.20
C GLN A 88 6.79 2.14 8.01
N GLY A 89 7.20 3.39 8.29
CA GLY A 89 7.74 4.30 7.29
C GLY A 89 8.99 3.76 6.58
N ARG A 90 9.87 3.06 7.29
CA ARG A 90 11.09 2.47 6.70
C ARG A 90 10.77 1.32 5.75
N ILE A 91 9.76 0.52 6.07
CA ILE A 91 9.32 -0.57 5.19
C ILE A 91 8.64 -0.02 3.94
N LEU A 92 7.88 1.07 4.06
CA LEU A 92 7.35 1.79 2.89
C LEU A 92 8.46 2.31 1.98
N GLU A 93 9.43 3.01 2.56
CA GLU A 93 10.57 3.57 1.82
C GLU A 93 11.39 2.48 1.15
N LEU A 94 11.65 1.37 1.85
CA LEU A 94 12.30 0.19 1.28
C LEU A 94 11.54 -0.34 0.06
N GLY A 95 10.21 -0.50 0.18
CA GLY A 95 9.37 -0.97 -0.91
C GLY A 95 9.35 -0.04 -2.11
N GLU A 96 9.32 1.28 -1.88
CA GLU A 96 9.41 2.29 -2.93
C GLU A 96 10.76 2.25 -3.66
N ASN A 97 11.85 2.22 -2.90
CA ASN A 97 13.21 2.17 -3.45
C ASN A 97 13.44 0.90 -4.27
N LEU A 98 13.00 -0.25 -3.75
CA LEU A 98 13.05 -1.52 -4.48
C LEU A 98 12.26 -1.45 -5.78
N LEU A 99 11.03 -0.93 -5.76
CA LEU A 99 10.22 -0.83 -6.96
C LEU A 99 10.89 0.07 -8.02
N ASN A 100 11.39 1.24 -7.61
CA ASN A 100 12.06 2.16 -8.51
C ASN A 100 13.31 1.53 -9.15
N LEU A 101 14.13 0.86 -8.35
CA LEU A 101 15.31 0.12 -8.83
C LEU A 101 14.93 -0.96 -9.84
N ARG A 102 13.89 -1.76 -9.54
CA ARG A 102 13.46 -2.84 -10.44
C ARG A 102 12.83 -2.30 -11.72
N LEU A 103 12.01 -1.25 -11.65
CA LEU A 103 11.48 -0.59 -12.84
C LEU A 103 12.60 -0.09 -13.74
N TYR A 104 13.60 0.56 -13.17
CA TYR A 104 14.77 1.02 -13.90
C TYR A 104 15.47 -0.13 -14.64
N ASN A 105 15.74 -1.23 -13.94
CA ASN A 105 16.35 -2.42 -14.54
C ASN A 105 15.49 -3.01 -15.67
N VAL A 106 14.18 -3.20 -15.45
CA VAL A 106 13.29 -3.77 -16.48
C VAL A 106 13.24 -2.88 -17.73
N LEU A 107 13.20 -1.56 -17.56
CA LEU A 107 13.19 -0.62 -18.69
C LEU A 107 14.51 -0.62 -19.46
N LEU A 108 15.65 -0.73 -18.77
CA LEU A 108 16.96 -0.88 -19.41
C LEU A 108 17.02 -2.15 -20.27
N PHE A 109 16.63 -3.31 -19.70
CA PHE A 109 16.66 -4.57 -20.44
C PHE A 109 15.70 -4.59 -21.63
N ASN A 110 14.51 -4.02 -21.51
CA ASN A 110 13.56 -3.94 -22.62
C ASN A 110 14.05 -3.03 -23.76
N ASN A 111 14.78 -1.95 -23.45
CA ASN A 111 15.34 -1.06 -24.47
C ASN A 111 16.54 -1.69 -25.21
N ASN A 112 17.33 -2.53 -24.55
CA ASN A 112 18.45 -3.23 -25.18
C ASN A 112 18.00 -4.33 -26.15
N ASN A 113 16.87 -4.98 -25.88
CA ASN A 113 16.34 -6.03 -26.76
C ASN A 113 15.63 -5.50 -28.02
N ASN A 114 15.27 -4.22 -28.05
CA ASN A 114 14.52 -3.62 -29.17
C ASN A 114 15.40 -2.90 -30.20
N ASN A 115 16.67 -2.64 -29.89
CA ASN A 115 17.58 -1.88 -30.75
C ASN A 115 18.87 -2.67 -30.97
N ASN A 116 19.06 -3.21 -32.18
CA ASN A 116 20.33 -3.82 -32.63
C ASN A 116 21.43 -2.80 -32.95
N ASP A 117 21.29 -1.54 -32.53
CA ASP A 117 22.12 -0.44 -33.02
C ASP A 117 23.00 0.22 -31.93
N ASP A 118 24.29 0.17 -32.24
CA ASP A 118 25.48 0.91 -31.77
C ASP A 118 25.66 1.16 -30.27
N ASP A 119 26.76 0.58 -29.76
CA ASP A 119 27.30 0.67 -28.39
C ASP A 119 27.68 2.10 -27.94
N ASN A 120 27.66 3.09 -28.84
CA ASN A 120 28.10 4.46 -28.54
C ASN A 120 27.02 5.36 -27.91
N ASN A 121 25.81 4.86 -27.64
CA ASN A 121 24.69 5.67 -27.16
C ASN A 121 24.07 5.20 -25.83
N VAL A 122 24.81 4.39 -25.04
CA VAL A 122 24.32 3.83 -23.77
C VAL A 122 23.94 4.91 -22.76
N MET A 123 24.73 5.99 -22.64
CA MET A 123 24.43 7.09 -21.71
C MET A 123 23.17 7.87 -22.10
N ASN A 124 22.97 8.17 -23.37
CA ASN A 124 21.75 8.83 -23.85
C ASN A 124 20.50 7.94 -23.69
N LYS A 125 20.66 6.60 -23.80
CA LYS A 125 19.59 5.63 -23.50
C LYS A 125 19.25 5.62 -21.99
N LEU A 126 20.26 5.69 -21.11
CA LEU A 126 20.05 5.80 -19.66
C LEU A 126 19.25 7.06 -19.28
N ASP A 127 19.59 8.21 -19.85
CA ASP A 127 18.96 9.50 -19.55
C ASP A 127 17.48 9.55 -19.98
N SER A 128 17.09 8.71 -20.94
CA SER A 128 15.69 8.61 -21.42
C SER A 128 14.78 7.76 -20.52
N ILE A 129 15.36 6.95 -19.61
CA ILE A 129 14.62 6.01 -18.77
C ILE A 129 14.21 6.69 -17.47
N ASP A 130 12.93 6.95 -17.35
CA ASP A 130 12.33 7.50 -16.14
C ASP A 130 11.36 6.49 -15.49
N PRO A 131 11.80 5.72 -14.47
CA PRO A 131 10.94 4.75 -13.78
C PRO A 131 9.77 5.43 -13.05
N ARG A 132 9.86 6.74 -12.74
CA ARG A 132 8.82 7.47 -12.02
C ARG A 132 7.54 7.61 -12.84
N LYS A 133 7.64 7.56 -14.18
CA LYS A 133 6.48 7.54 -15.09
C LYS A 133 5.58 6.33 -14.86
N TYR A 134 6.17 5.21 -14.47
CA TYR A 134 5.48 3.94 -14.20
C TYR A 134 5.09 3.78 -12.72
N ASN A 135 5.71 4.56 -11.83
CA ASN A 135 5.47 4.57 -10.39
C ASN A 135 4.79 5.87 -9.92
N THR A 136 3.68 6.25 -10.55
CA THR A 136 2.87 7.39 -10.11
C THR A 136 1.75 6.96 -9.15
N TRP A 137 1.25 7.89 -8.34
CA TRP A 137 0.10 7.63 -7.46
C TRP A 137 -1.09 7.03 -8.22
N GLN A 138 -1.42 7.57 -9.40
CA GLN A 138 -2.54 7.11 -10.21
C GLN A 138 -2.34 5.67 -10.69
N ILE A 139 -1.13 5.29 -11.11
CA ILE A 139 -0.82 3.93 -11.57
C ILE A 139 -0.90 2.95 -10.41
N ARG A 140 -0.28 3.27 -9.26
CA ARG A 140 -0.33 2.41 -8.06
C ARG A 140 -1.76 2.22 -7.57
N TYR A 141 -2.54 3.30 -7.54
CA TYR A 141 -3.95 3.27 -7.19
C TYR A 141 -4.73 2.32 -8.11
N LYS A 142 -4.58 2.46 -9.44
CA LYS A 142 -5.23 1.57 -10.41
C LYS A 142 -4.77 0.13 -10.28
N PHE A 143 -3.48 -0.09 -10.04
CA PHE A 143 -2.91 -1.42 -9.85
C PHE A 143 -3.56 -2.15 -8.68
N ILE A 144 -3.71 -1.52 -7.52
CA ILE A 144 -4.39 -2.14 -6.37
C ILE A 144 -5.90 -2.21 -6.58
N ASN A 145 -6.50 -1.19 -7.19
CA ASN A 145 -7.95 -1.14 -7.38
C ASN A 145 -8.48 -2.21 -8.33
N GLN A 146 -7.69 -2.63 -9.34
CA GLN A 146 -8.12 -3.68 -10.28
C GLN A 146 -8.51 -4.97 -9.54
N PHE A 147 -7.86 -5.28 -8.42
CA PHE A 147 -8.16 -6.47 -7.65
C PHE A 147 -9.45 -6.35 -6.85
N ASN A 148 -9.77 -5.16 -6.32
CA ASN A 148 -11.09 -4.93 -5.74
C ASN A 148 -12.16 -5.15 -6.82
N GLU A 149 -11.97 -4.64 -8.03
CA GLU A 149 -12.93 -4.80 -9.14
C GLU A 149 -13.09 -6.27 -9.56
N ILE A 150 -11.99 -7.02 -9.66
CA ILE A 150 -12.00 -8.45 -10.00
C ILE A 150 -12.70 -9.29 -8.92
N LEU A 151 -12.49 -8.98 -7.64
CA LEU A 151 -13.12 -9.72 -6.55
C LEU A 151 -14.59 -9.34 -6.40
N ASP A 152 -14.95 -8.07 -6.61
CA ASP A 152 -16.34 -7.58 -6.58
C ASP A 152 -17.15 -8.21 -7.72
N SER A 153 -16.61 -8.29 -8.93
CA SER A 153 -17.30 -8.89 -10.09
C SER A 153 -17.53 -10.40 -9.95
N LYS A 154 -16.80 -11.06 -9.06
CA LYS A 154 -16.95 -12.47 -8.71
C LYS A 154 -17.76 -12.71 -7.44
N ASP A 155 -18.32 -11.66 -6.83
CA ASP A 155 -19.00 -11.68 -5.52
C ASP A 155 -18.14 -12.31 -4.40
N LEU A 156 -16.82 -12.14 -4.47
CA LEU A 156 -15.84 -12.68 -3.50
C LEU A 156 -15.52 -11.71 -2.37
N LEU A 157 -16.14 -10.52 -2.37
CA LEU A 157 -15.94 -9.52 -1.33
C LEU A 157 -17.00 -9.61 -0.25
N SER A 158 -16.58 -9.54 1.01
CA SER A 158 -17.51 -9.51 2.14
C SER A 158 -18.40 -8.26 2.12
N LYS A 159 -19.63 -8.39 2.61
CA LYS A 159 -20.61 -7.31 2.68
C LYS A 159 -20.87 -6.93 4.15
N ILE A 160 -21.13 -5.66 4.40
CA ILE A 160 -21.51 -5.16 5.72
C ILE A 160 -22.83 -4.40 5.62
N SER A 161 -23.75 -4.67 6.54
CA SER A 161 -24.99 -3.91 6.65
C SER A 161 -24.73 -2.55 7.29
N PHE A 162 -25.26 -1.51 6.64
CA PHE A 162 -25.28 -0.15 7.19
C PHE A 162 -26.58 0.52 6.76
N ASN A 163 -27.42 0.88 7.73
CA ASN A 163 -28.71 1.57 7.50
C ASN A 163 -29.57 0.90 6.41
N ASN A 164 -29.75 -0.43 6.47
CA ASN A 164 -30.49 -1.24 5.49
C ASN A 164 -29.85 -1.38 4.10
N TYR A 165 -28.65 -0.83 3.88
CA TYR A 165 -27.86 -1.05 2.67
C TYR A 165 -26.77 -2.11 2.93
N GLN A 166 -26.54 -2.99 1.95
CA GLN A 166 -25.37 -3.86 1.93
C GLN A 166 -24.24 -3.15 1.19
N LEU A 167 -23.14 -2.89 1.91
CA LEU A 167 -21.95 -2.27 1.35
C LEU A 167 -20.83 -3.29 1.25
N THR A 168 -20.21 -3.39 0.08
CA THR A 168 -19.04 -4.24 -0.11
C THR A 168 -17.83 -3.67 0.62
N ILE A 169 -17.13 -4.50 1.38
CA ILE A 169 -15.90 -4.13 2.06
C ILE A 169 -14.74 -4.21 1.07
N LYS A 170 -14.12 -3.06 0.80
CA LYS A 170 -12.97 -2.92 -0.11
C LYS A 170 -11.73 -2.45 0.66
N LEU A 171 -10.56 -2.57 0.03
CA LEU A 171 -9.35 -1.87 0.50
C LEU A 171 -9.60 -0.36 0.55
N GLU A 172 -9.08 0.30 1.58
CA GLU A 172 -9.38 1.70 1.85
C GLU A 172 -8.78 2.63 0.80
N GLN A 173 -9.59 3.53 0.25
CA GLN A 173 -9.19 4.35 -0.89
C GLN A 173 -7.94 5.20 -0.60
N SER A 174 -7.83 5.73 0.61
CA SER A 174 -6.72 6.57 1.08
C SER A 174 -5.39 5.83 1.26
N SER A 175 -5.40 4.49 1.24
CA SER A 175 -4.21 3.69 1.50
C SER A 175 -3.76 2.82 0.33
N ARG A 176 -4.57 2.72 -0.75
CA ARG A 176 -4.30 1.85 -1.91
C ARG A 176 -2.96 2.10 -2.57
N ASP A 177 -2.52 3.35 -2.70
CA ASP A 177 -1.24 3.66 -3.34
C ASP A 177 -0.03 3.25 -2.49
N LYS A 178 -0.20 3.13 -1.17
CA LYS A 178 0.84 2.74 -0.21
C LYS A 178 0.91 1.22 0.02
N ILE A 179 -0.22 0.53 -0.15
CA ILE A 179 -0.31 -0.94 -0.01
C ILE A 179 0.74 -1.64 -0.86
N LEU A 180 0.94 -1.18 -2.10
CA LEU A 180 1.92 -1.78 -3.00
C LEU A 180 3.33 -1.75 -2.42
N PHE A 181 3.78 -0.58 -1.94
CA PHE A 181 5.11 -0.43 -1.34
C PHE A 181 5.27 -1.28 -0.08
N MET A 182 4.24 -1.30 0.77
CA MET A 182 4.27 -2.10 2.00
C MET A 182 4.44 -3.59 1.70
N ILE A 183 3.68 -4.12 0.74
CA ILE A 183 3.77 -5.53 0.33
C ILE A 183 5.17 -5.86 -0.20
N ILE A 184 5.75 -4.97 -1.02
CA ILE A 184 7.11 -5.15 -1.55
C ILE A 184 8.13 -5.21 -0.41
N GLY A 185 8.09 -4.24 0.51
CA GLY A 185 9.02 -4.16 1.64
C GLY A 185 8.93 -5.40 2.54
N ILE A 186 7.72 -5.85 2.86
CA ILE A 186 7.50 -7.06 3.67
C ILE A 186 8.01 -8.32 2.96
N ILE A 187 7.72 -8.49 1.67
CA ILE A 187 8.21 -9.64 0.89
C ILE A 187 9.74 -9.65 0.85
N TYR A 188 10.38 -8.49 0.72
CA TYR A 188 11.83 -8.40 0.81
C TYR A 188 12.35 -8.84 2.17
N CYS A 189 11.76 -8.33 3.26
CA CYS A 189 12.15 -8.71 4.62
C CYS A 189 11.97 -10.21 4.90
N GLN A 190 10.90 -10.82 4.39
CA GLN A 190 10.56 -12.22 4.67
C GLN A 190 11.30 -13.21 3.76
N PHE A 191 11.47 -12.89 2.48
CA PHE A 191 11.95 -13.84 1.47
C PHE A 191 13.33 -13.49 0.89
N GLY A 192 13.84 -12.29 1.17
CA GLY A 192 15.12 -11.81 0.68
C GLY A 192 15.10 -11.40 -0.81
N ASN A 193 16.25 -10.88 -1.24
CA ASN A 193 16.44 -10.18 -2.51
C ASN A 193 16.02 -10.97 -3.77
N LEU A 194 16.40 -12.25 -3.87
CA LEU A 194 16.13 -13.04 -5.08
C LEU A 194 14.63 -13.25 -5.31
N LYS A 195 13.92 -13.64 -4.25
CA LYS A 195 12.47 -13.87 -4.32
C LYS A 195 11.70 -12.57 -4.48
N SER A 196 12.09 -11.50 -3.78
CA SER A 196 11.45 -10.19 -3.95
C SER A 196 11.64 -9.63 -5.35
N ASN A 197 12.81 -9.79 -5.97
CA ASN A 197 13.03 -9.31 -7.33
C ASN A 197 12.14 -10.04 -8.33
N LYS A 198 12.00 -11.37 -8.19
CA LYS A 198 11.06 -12.15 -9.00
C LYS A 198 9.61 -11.68 -8.83
N PHE A 199 9.20 -11.42 -7.59
CA PHE A 199 7.87 -10.87 -7.30
C PHE A 199 7.65 -9.52 -7.97
N ILE A 200 8.58 -8.58 -7.80
CA ILE A 200 8.45 -7.23 -8.35
C ILE A 200 8.45 -7.28 -9.89
N ASP A 201 9.41 -7.95 -10.50
CA ASP A 201 9.56 -7.96 -11.96
C ASP A 201 8.38 -8.64 -12.65
N ASN A 202 8.01 -9.83 -12.18
CA ASN A 202 7.03 -10.66 -12.89
C ASN A 202 5.61 -10.32 -12.48
N TRP A 203 5.34 -10.20 -11.19
CA TRP A 203 3.98 -9.99 -10.71
C TRP A 203 3.61 -8.50 -10.71
N ILE A 204 4.48 -7.59 -10.24
CA ILE A 204 4.13 -6.16 -10.16
C ILE A 204 4.31 -5.45 -11.50
N ILE A 205 5.53 -5.47 -12.05
CA ILE A 205 5.89 -4.62 -13.20
C ILE A 205 5.24 -5.13 -14.47
N ARG A 206 5.38 -6.44 -14.74
CA ARG A 206 4.90 -7.07 -15.97
C ARG A 206 3.47 -7.65 -15.83
N GLY A 207 3.11 -8.22 -14.68
CA GLY A 207 1.82 -8.89 -14.49
C GLY A 207 1.62 -9.97 -15.55
N ARG A 208 0.49 -9.94 -16.26
CA ARG A 208 0.19 -10.85 -17.38
C ARG A 208 1.18 -10.82 -18.55
N TRP A 209 2.02 -9.78 -18.67
CA TRP A 209 3.10 -9.75 -19.67
C TRP A 209 4.33 -10.55 -19.24
N SER A 210 4.37 -11.08 -18.01
CA SER A 210 5.53 -11.83 -17.54
C SER A 210 5.50 -13.30 -17.95
N ASN A 211 4.31 -13.92 -17.94
CA ASN A 211 4.00 -15.34 -18.19
C ASN A 211 2.46 -15.51 -18.20
N GLU A 212 1.94 -16.63 -18.74
CA GLU A 212 0.49 -16.95 -18.77
C GLU A 212 -0.14 -17.20 -17.38
N ILE A 213 0.66 -17.28 -16.32
CA ILE A 213 0.20 -17.60 -14.95
C ILE A 213 -0.58 -16.44 -14.33
N TYR A 214 -0.17 -15.19 -14.59
CA TYR A 214 -0.78 -14.01 -13.98
C TYR A 214 -1.82 -13.40 -14.92
N LYS A 215 -3.00 -13.07 -14.37
CA LYS A 215 -4.13 -12.55 -15.15
C LYS A 215 -4.31 -11.04 -15.05
N HIS A 216 -3.71 -10.40 -14.04
CA HIS A 216 -3.84 -8.97 -13.78
C HIS A 216 -2.87 -8.15 -14.64
N LYS A 217 -3.18 -6.87 -14.80
CA LYS A 217 -2.32 -5.91 -15.50
C LYS A 217 -1.16 -5.50 -14.60
N GLY A 218 0.06 -5.53 -15.15
CA GLY A 218 1.25 -4.98 -14.51
C GLY A 218 1.30 -3.44 -14.58
N LEU A 219 2.24 -2.83 -13.86
CA LEU A 219 2.41 -1.36 -13.88
C LEU A 219 2.73 -0.83 -15.28
N MET A 220 3.52 -1.57 -16.07
CA MET A 220 3.86 -1.15 -17.44
C MET A 220 2.63 -1.07 -18.33
N GLU A 221 1.75 -2.05 -18.22
CA GLU A 221 0.52 -2.09 -19.00
C GLU A 221 -0.45 -0.99 -18.60
N ILE A 222 -0.62 -0.77 -17.29
CA ILE A 222 -1.48 0.31 -16.79
C ILE A 222 -0.99 1.68 -17.26
N TYR A 223 0.32 1.90 -17.27
CA TYR A 223 0.91 3.11 -17.83
C TYR A 223 0.59 3.27 -19.33
N THR A 224 0.79 2.22 -20.13
CA THR A 224 0.51 2.25 -21.57
C THR A 224 -0.96 2.57 -21.85
N ASP A 225 -1.90 1.91 -21.14
CA ASP A 225 -3.33 2.19 -21.23
C ASP A 225 -3.66 3.66 -20.91
N LEU A 226 -3.04 4.21 -19.86
CA LEU A 226 -3.22 5.60 -19.45
C LEU A 226 -2.66 6.59 -20.47
N LYS A 227 -1.51 6.28 -21.07
CA LYS A 227 -0.90 7.12 -22.10
C LYS A 227 -1.78 7.15 -23.35
N LEU A 228 -2.28 6.00 -23.79
CA LEU A 228 -3.18 5.89 -24.95
C LEU A 228 -4.47 6.69 -24.73
N LYS A 229 -5.08 6.62 -23.54
CA LYS A 229 -6.28 7.40 -23.19
C LYS A 229 -6.10 8.92 -23.13
N LYS A 230 -4.86 9.43 -23.13
CA LYS A 230 -4.58 10.87 -23.21
C LYS A 230 -4.35 11.35 -24.64
N LEU A 231 -4.19 10.43 -25.59
CA LEU A 231 -3.95 10.72 -27.00
C LEU A 231 -5.26 10.75 -27.81
N PHE A 232 -6.37 10.33 -27.21
CA PHE A 232 -7.73 10.38 -27.74
C PHE A 232 -8.61 11.17 -26.76
#